data_AF-A0AAE9UNH2-F1
#
_entry.id   AF-A0AAE9UNH2-F1
#
_cell.length_a   1.000
_cell.length_b   1.000
_cell.length_c   1.000
_cell.angle_alpha   90.00
_cell.angle_beta   90.00
_cell.angle_gamma   90.00
#
_symmetry.space_group_name_H-M   'P 1'
#
loop_
_entity.id
_entity.type
_entity.pdbx_description
1 polymer ?
#
loop_
_entity_poly.entity_id
_entity_poly.type
_entity_poly.pdbx_seq_one_letter_code
_entity_poly.pdbx_strand_id
1 'polypeptide(L)'
;MNRLKEVREQRGLTRKDVAKLVGFSDGAMARYEAGEAITTDKIEILAQFYNVNPAYLAGWSNKNGKQQPTRIVYIEKNVGRIPPYWNNDNQGRLIKWKESRKQLYKSCYCD
;
A
#
# COMPACT_ATOMS: atom_id res chain seq x y z
N MET A 1 -10.09 27.57 12.89
CA MET A 1 -10.42 26.94 11.60
C MET A 1 -10.41 25.44 11.79
N ASN A 2 -11.51 24.73 11.49
CA ASN A 2 -11.54 23.27 11.56
C ASN A 2 -12.00 22.72 10.21
N ARG A 3 -11.15 21.92 9.57
CA ARG A 3 -11.35 21.36 8.23
C ARG A 3 -12.60 20.48 8.16
N LEU A 4 -12.95 19.80 9.26
CA LEU A 4 -14.19 19.03 9.37
C LEU A 4 -15.44 19.91 9.22
N LYS A 5 -15.44 21.09 9.85
CA LYS A 5 -16.55 22.03 9.76
C LYS A 5 -16.69 22.57 8.34
N GLU A 6 -15.58 22.92 7.69
CA GLU A 6 -15.56 23.42 6.32
C GLU A 6 -16.13 22.39 5.33
N VAL A 7 -15.67 21.13 5.42
CA VAL A 7 -16.16 20.04 4.56
C VAL A 7 -17.65 19.78 4.79
N ARG A 8 -18.11 19.85 6.05
CA ARG A 8 -19.54 19.70 6.37
C ARG A 8 -20.38 20.83 5.79
N GLU A 9 -19.92 22.08 5.91
CA GLU A 9 -20.60 23.27 5.38
C GLU A 9 -20.66 23.25 3.85
N GLN A 10 -19.58 22.83 3.18
CA GLN A 10 -19.57 22.63 1.72
C GLN A 10 -20.61 21.61 1.23
N ARG A 11 -20.96 20.64 2.08
CA ARG A 11 -21.97 19.62 1.78
C ARG A 11 -23.38 20.01 2.26
N GLY A 12 -23.53 21.13 2.97
CA GLY A 12 -24.82 21.58 3.50
C GLY A 12 -25.42 20.66 4.57
N LEU A 13 -24.62 19.83 5.24
CA LEU A 13 -25.12 18.85 6.22
C LEU A 13 -25.09 19.41 7.64
N THR A 14 -26.06 19.03 8.47
CA THR A 14 -26.01 19.34 9.91
C THR A 14 -25.15 18.31 10.65
N ARG A 15 -24.66 18.65 11.85
CA ARG A 15 -23.90 17.71 12.70
C ARG A 15 -24.69 16.45 13.00
N LYS A 16 -25.99 16.61 13.27
CA LYS A 16 -26.93 15.52 13.55
C LYS A 16 -27.11 14.59 12.36
N ASP A 17 -27.15 15.12 11.14
CA ASP A 17 -27.30 14.31 9.94
C ASP A 17 -26.05 13.46 9.70
N VAL A 18 -24.87 14.09 9.78
CA VAL A 18 -23.59 13.37 9.64
C VAL A 18 -23.46 12.30 10.72
N ALA A 19 -23.77 12.65 11.97
CA ALA A 19 -23.72 11.72 13.09
C ALA A 19 -24.61 10.49 12.83
N LYS A 20 -25.84 10.68 12.35
CA LYS A 20 -26.76 9.59 12.00
C LYS A 20 -26.26 8.76 10.82
N LEU A 21 -25.73 9.39 9.77
CA LEU A 21 -25.26 8.71 8.56
C LEU A 21 -24.00 7.87 8.82
N VAL A 22 -23.10 8.37 9.66
CA VAL A 22 -21.84 7.70 10.00
C VAL A 22 -21.97 6.74 11.18
N GLY A 23 -23.03 6.87 11.99
CA GLY A 23 -23.23 6.07 13.20
C GLY A 23 -22.50 6.63 14.43
N PHE A 24 -22.21 7.93 14.45
CA PHE A 24 -21.65 8.61 15.62
C PHE A 24 -22.72 9.34 16.44
N SER A 25 -22.36 9.78 17.64
CA SER A 25 -23.21 10.66 18.43
C SER A 25 -23.02 12.13 18.00
N ASP A 26 -24.06 12.95 18.14
CA ASP A 26 -23.99 14.39 17.86
C ASP A 26 -22.89 15.07 18.70
N GLY A 27 -22.74 14.63 19.96
CA GLY A 27 -21.68 15.07 20.84
C GLY A 27 -20.27 14.73 20.33
N ALA A 28 -20.08 13.56 19.69
CA ALA A 28 -18.79 13.21 19.09
C ALA A 28 -18.44 14.16 17.94
N MET A 29 -19.40 14.47 17.06
CA MET A 29 -19.20 15.44 15.98
C MET A 29 -18.87 16.85 16.51
N ALA A 30 -19.54 17.30 17.58
CA ALA A 30 -19.24 18.57 18.21
C ALA A 30 -17.82 18.63 18.81
N ARG A 31 -17.40 17.55 19.47
CA ARG A 31 -16.04 17.40 20.02
C ARG A 31 -14.96 17.44 18.94
N TYR A 32 -15.18 16.74 17.84
CA TYR A 32 -14.28 16.73 16.69
C TYR A 32 -14.17 18.12 16.05
N GLU A 33 -15.28 18.83 15.93
CA GLU A 33 -15.28 20.22 15.46
C GLU A 33 -14.61 21.20 16.45
N ALA A 34 -14.60 20.87 17.75
CA ALA A 34 -13.91 21.64 18.79
C ALA A 34 -12.38 21.38 18.85
N GLY A 35 -11.89 20.37 18.13
CA GLY A 35 -10.46 20.05 18.06
C GLY A 35 -10.00 18.94 19.01
N GLU A 36 -10.92 18.13 19.55
CA GLU A 36 -10.55 16.93 20.31
C GLU A 36 -9.85 15.91 19.41
N ALA A 37 -8.91 15.16 19.98
CA ALA A 37 -8.15 14.15 19.25
C ALA A 37 -9.08 13.04 18.74
N ILE A 38 -9.05 12.82 17.42
CA ILE A 38 -9.84 11.78 16.74
C ILE A 38 -8.92 10.58 16.52
N THR A 39 -9.43 9.37 16.78
CA THR A 39 -8.71 8.14 16.42
C THR A 39 -8.64 7.98 14.90
N THR A 40 -7.54 7.40 14.40
CA THR A 40 -7.30 7.21 12.96
C THR A 40 -8.48 6.51 12.27
N ASP A 41 -9.03 5.47 12.88
CA ASP A 41 -10.17 4.72 12.34
C ASP A 41 -11.39 5.62 12.06
N LYS A 42 -11.69 6.55 12.96
CA LYS A 42 -12.83 7.46 12.80
C LYS A 42 -12.57 8.53 11.75
N ILE A 43 -11.31 8.98 11.65
CA ILE A 43 -10.88 9.89 10.57
C ILE A 43 -11.05 9.20 9.21
N GLU A 44 -10.69 7.92 9.09
CA GLU A 44 -10.88 7.15 7.86
C GLU A 44 -12.35 7.03 7.48
N ILE A 45 -13.23 6.70 8.43
CA ILE A 45 -14.67 6.63 8.18
C ILE A 45 -15.21 7.98 7.68
N LEU A 46 -14.85 9.08 8.34
CA LEU A 46 -15.27 10.42 7.93
C LEU A 46 -14.69 10.80 6.55
N ALA A 47 -13.43 10.46 6.29
CA ALA A 47 -12.76 10.71 5.01
C ALA A 47 -13.43 9.92 3.86
N GLN A 48 -13.83 8.68 4.12
CA GLN A 48 -14.59 7.87 3.18
C GLN A 48 -15.96 8.49 2.89
N PHE A 49 -16.70 8.87 3.95
CA PHE A 49 -18.02 9.52 3.82
C PHE A 49 -17.96 10.81 3.01
N TYR A 50 -17.01 11.70 3.30
CA TYR A 50 -16.88 12.97 2.59
C TYR A 50 -16.17 12.89 1.25
N ASN A 51 -15.57 11.73 0.93
CA ASN A 51 -14.69 11.50 -0.21
C ASN A 51 -13.46 12.43 -0.23
N VAL A 52 -12.86 12.66 0.94
CA VAL A 52 -11.70 13.55 1.14
C VAL A 52 -10.48 12.73 1.58
N ASN A 53 -9.28 13.28 1.45
CA ASN A 53 -8.07 12.68 1.99
C ASN A 53 -8.10 12.66 3.54
N PRO A 54 -7.90 11.51 4.23
CA PRO A 54 -7.83 11.46 5.69
C PRO A 54 -6.71 12.35 6.25
N ALA A 55 -5.58 12.47 5.55
CA ALA A 55 -4.50 13.37 5.93
C ALA A 55 -4.89 14.85 5.86
N TYR A 56 -5.87 15.21 5.03
CA TYR A 56 -6.43 16.55 5.03
C TYR A 56 -7.28 16.78 6.29
N LEU A 57 -8.16 15.85 6.66
CA LEU A 57 -8.94 15.98 7.89
C LEU A 57 -8.05 16.00 9.15
N ALA A 58 -6.96 15.23 9.17
CA ALA A 58 -6.01 15.16 10.28
C ALA A 58 -5.07 16.38 10.39
N GLY A 59 -5.04 17.28 9.42
CA GLY A 59 -4.13 18.43 9.44
C GLY A 59 -2.78 18.23 8.74
N TRP A 60 -2.43 17.00 8.36
CA TRP A 60 -1.10 16.65 7.85
C TRP A 60 -0.83 17.06 6.40
N SER A 61 -1.87 17.30 5.61
CA SER A 61 -1.73 17.74 4.22
C SER A 61 -2.74 18.82 3.87
N ASN A 62 -2.38 19.75 2.97
CA ASN A 62 -3.30 20.74 2.41
C ASN A 62 -3.95 20.28 1.10
N LYS A 63 -3.67 19.04 0.66
CA LYS A 63 -4.23 18.47 -0.57
C LYS A 63 -5.54 17.75 -0.26
N ASN A 64 -6.66 18.29 -0.74
CA ASN A 64 -8.00 17.75 -0.49
C ASN A 64 -8.29 16.47 -1.31
N GLY A 65 -7.59 16.29 -2.43
CA GLY A 65 -7.79 15.15 -3.33
C GLY A 65 -7.30 13.84 -2.73
N LYS A 66 -8.11 12.78 -2.87
CA LYS A 66 -7.66 11.40 -2.65
C LYS A 66 -6.46 11.15 -3.56
N GLN A 67 -5.33 10.76 -2.97
CA GLN A 67 -4.21 10.26 -3.76
C GLN A 67 -4.68 8.94 -4.36
N GLN A 68 -4.76 8.88 -5.69
CA GLN A 68 -5.08 7.63 -6.36
C GLN A 68 -3.99 6.62 -5.99
N PRO A 69 -4.34 5.37 -5.65
CA PRO A 69 -3.34 4.35 -5.37
C PRO A 69 -2.42 4.24 -6.59
N THR A 70 -1.15 4.55 -6.41
CA THR A 70 -0.17 4.44 -7.48
C THR A 70 -0.07 2.95 -7.84
N ARG A 71 -0.50 2.59 -9.05
CA ARG A 71 -0.25 1.26 -9.58
C ARG A 71 1.26 1.11 -9.69
N ILE A 72 1.84 0.16 -8.95
CA ILE A 72 3.23 -0.22 -9.15
C ILE A 72 3.30 -0.81 -10.56
N VAL A 73 3.86 -0.05 -11.49
CA VAL A 73 4.14 -0.50 -12.84
C VAL A 73 5.57 -1.02 -12.85
N TYR A 74 5.71 -2.32 -13.07
CA TYR A 74 7.00 -2.91 -13.38
C TYR A 74 7.37 -2.45 -14.80
N ILE A 75 8.28 -1.48 -14.89
CA ILE A 75 8.87 -1.08 -16.16
C ILE A 75 10.01 -2.06 -16.42
N GLU A 76 9.82 -2.97 -17.37
CA GLU A 76 10.93 -3.78 -17.90
C GLU A 76 11.95 -2.84 -18.53
N LYS A 77 13.05 -2.61 -17.82
CA LYS A 77 14.17 -1.86 -18.37
C LYS A 77 14.87 -2.77 -19.39
N ASN A 78 14.70 -2.50 -20.69
CA ASN A 78 15.43 -3.14 -21.81
C ASN A 78 16.93 -2.79 -21.85
N VAL A 79 17.56 -2.69 -20.69
CA VAL A 79 19.01 -2.61 -20.50
C VAL A 79 19.40 -3.69 -19.50
N GLY A 80 18.94 -4.92 -19.75
CA GLY A 80 19.52 -6.10 -19.14
C GLY A 80 20.88 -6.35 -19.77
N ARG A 81 21.97 -5.89 -19.13
CA ARG A 81 23.28 -6.48 -19.40
C ARG A 81 23.24 -7.90 -18.84
N ILE A 82 22.82 -8.86 -19.67
CA ILE A 82 22.89 -10.29 -19.37
C ILE A 82 24.37 -10.58 -18.98
N PRO A 83 24.65 -11.19 -17.82
CA PRO A 83 26.01 -11.52 -17.43
C PRO A 83 26.68 -12.39 -18.51
N PRO A 84 27.93 -12.10 -18.90
CA PRO A 84 28.58 -12.74 -20.05
C PRO A 84 28.95 -14.22 -19.84
N TYR A 85 28.65 -14.80 -18.68
CA TYR A 85 28.96 -16.19 -18.37
C TYR A 85 27.70 -17.08 -18.49
N TRP A 86 27.09 -17.14 -19.67
CA TRP A 86 26.20 -18.25 -19.99
C TRP A 86 26.80 -18.99 -21.18
N ASN A 87 27.39 -20.15 -20.90
CA ASN A 87 28.04 -21.05 -21.85
C ASN A 87 27.05 -21.50 -22.95
N ASN A 88 26.96 -20.72 -24.01
CA ASN A 88 26.25 -21.04 -25.24
C ASN A 88 27.31 -21.18 -26.34
N ASP A 89 27.24 -22.24 -27.15
CA ASP A 89 28.11 -22.31 -28.33
C ASP A 89 27.70 -21.22 -29.35
N ASN A 90 28.57 -20.89 -30.31
CA ASN A 90 28.31 -19.86 -31.35
C ASN A 90 27.14 -20.24 -32.30
N GLN A 91 26.42 -21.34 -32.01
CA GLN A 91 25.23 -21.79 -32.71
C GLN A 91 23.97 -21.78 -31.81
N GLY A 92 24.06 -21.24 -30.58
CA GLY A 92 22.92 -21.06 -29.69
C GLY A 92 22.45 -22.33 -28.97
N ARG A 93 23.29 -23.39 -28.89
CA ARG A 93 22.96 -24.62 -28.16
C ARG A 93 23.60 -24.62 -26.77
N LEU A 94 22.80 -25.03 -25.78
CA LEU A 94 23.20 -25.17 -24.38
C LEU A 94 24.23 -26.30 -24.20
N ILE A 95 25.37 -25.99 -23.59
CA ILE A 95 26.37 -26.99 -23.22
C ILE A 95 25.87 -27.76 -21.98
N LYS A 96 25.47 -29.02 -22.17
CA LYS A 96 25.03 -29.90 -21.08
C LYS A 96 26.22 -30.64 -20.49
N TRP A 97 26.59 -30.36 -19.24
CA TRP A 97 27.58 -31.17 -18.52
C TRP A 97 26.99 -32.56 -18.25
N LYS A 98 27.68 -33.63 -18.67
CA LYS A 98 27.33 -34.99 -18.27
C LYS A 98 27.68 -35.18 -16.80
N GLU A 99 26.69 -35.54 -16.02
CA GLU A 99 26.80 -36.00 -14.63
C GLU A 99 27.83 -37.15 -14.55
N SER A 100 28.93 -36.93 -13.83
CA SER A 100 29.89 -38.00 -13.54
C SER A 100 29.20 -39.02 -12.63
N ARG A 101 29.09 -40.27 -13.09
CA ARG A 101 28.43 -41.35 -12.36
C ARG A 101 29.04 -41.52 -10.96
N LYS A 102 28.18 -41.55 -9.93
CA LYS A 102 28.50 -41.95 -8.54
C LYS A 102 29.39 -43.20 -8.53
N GLN A 103 30.56 -43.12 -7.89
CA GLN A 103 31.35 -44.30 -7.54
C GLN A 103 30.89 -44.79 -6.15
N LEU A 104 30.07 -45.84 -6.14
CA LEU A 104 29.79 -46.64 -4.95
C LEU A 104 30.70 -47.87 -4.95
N TYR A 105 31.10 -48.29 -3.75
CA TYR A 105 31.87 -49.47 -3.29
C TYR A 105 33.28 -49.14 -2.76
N LYS A 106 33.71 -49.57 -1.56
CA LYS A 106 33.18 -50.51 -0.55
C LYS A 106 33.88 -50.21 0.79
N SER A 107 33.15 -50.27 1.91
CA SER A 107 33.76 -50.42 3.24
C SER A 107 34.40 -51.81 3.33
N CYS A 108 35.68 -51.88 3.71
CA CYS A 108 36.27 -53.09 4.27
C CYS A 108 36.79 -52.72 5.67
N TYR A 109 36.12 -53.24 6.69
CA TYR A 109 36.62 -53.35 8.06
C TYR A 109 36.64 -54.83 8.44
N CYS A 110 37.67 -55.21 9.21
CA CYS A 110 38.00 -56.50 9.85
C CYS A 110 38.63 -57.57 8.91
N ASP A 111 39.70 -58.28 9.26
CA ASP A 111 40.29 -58.63 10.57
C ASP A 111 41.77 -58.21 10.74
#